data_AF-A0AAU5A6T8-F1
#
_entry.id   AF-A0AAU5A6T8-F1
#
_cell.length_a   1.000
_cell.length_b   1.000
_cell.length_c   1.000
_cell.angle_alpha   90.00
_cell.angle_beta   90.00
_cell.angle_gamma   90.00
#
_symmetry.space_group_name_H-M   'P 1'
#
loop_
_entity.id
_entity.type
_entity.pdbx_description
1 polymer ?
#
loop_
_entity_poly.entity_id
_entity_poly.type
_entity_poly.pdbx_seq_one_letter_code
_entity_poly.pdbx_strand_id
1 'polypeptide(L)'
;MAEYLDHTRVAQKLLDQQGQINELAAEAERFKQDHLGACKTIAEMHAAATGRTGEGPVRGVVEDVADVRTALLRAEQERDGAYRERAHLLAWLATLYAEHAVLAPAMDIDDEDGWHLLFLNVAGRQLSWHISPRDAELFKHVEHVDFADPRAAWDGHTTDEKYQRIRTMPWGEMRDALTPAGPINMLSDDEGVPLCTCTYGERCPNCPPDSRD
;
A
#
# COMPACT_ATOMS: atom_id res chain seq x y z
N MET A 1 -68.12 -63.29 -15.89
CA MET A 1 -67.71 -62.39 -16.99
C MET A 1 -67.61 -60.92 -16.57
N ALA A 2 -68.51 -60.40 -15.73
CA ALA A 2 -68.42 -59.00 -15.25
C ALA A 2 -67.16 -58.72 -14.40
N GLU A 3 -66.74 -59.66 -13.55
CA GLU A 3 -65.57 -59.53 -12.66
C GLU A 3 -64.23 -59.53 -13.43
N TYR A 4 -64.16 -60.23 -14.56
CA TYR A 4 -62.96 -60.26 -15.42
C TYR A 4 -62.73 -58.92 -16.15
N LEU A 5 -63.81 -58.22 -16.52
CA LEU A 5 -63.75 -56.90 -17.17
C LEU A 5 -63.26 -55.80 -16.21
N ASP A 6 -63.49 -55.94 -14.89
CA ASP A 6 -63.02 -54.98 -13.89
C ASP A 6 -61.50 -55.05 -13.69
N HIS A 7 -60.93 -56.26 -13.67
CA HIS A 7 -59.48 -56.45 -13.61
C HIS A 7 -58.75 -55.87 -14.82
N THR A 8 -59.31 -55.98 -16.03
CA THR A 8 -58.72 -55.38 -17.23
C THR A 8 -58.69 -53.86 -17.17
N ARG A 9 -59.74 -53.23 -16.61
CA ARG A 9 -59.81 -51.78 -16.45
C ARG A 9 -58.80 -51.27 -15.42
N VAL A 10 -58.63 -51.99 -14.31
CA VAL A 10 -57.63 -51.68 -13.29
C VAL A 10 -56.21 -51.81 -13.86
N ALA A 11 -55.93 -52.87 -14.61
CA ALA A 11 -54.62 -53.07 -15.25
C ALA A 11 -54.27 -51.95 -16.24
N GLN A 12 -55.23 -51.52 -17.08
CA GLN A 12 -55.02 -50.38 -17.99
C GLN A 12 -54.71 -49.10 -17.22
N LYS A 13 -55.48 -48.81 -16.15
CA LYS A 13 -55.25 -47.62 -15.32
C LYS A 13 -53.85 -47.61 -14.68
N LEU A 14 -53.37 -48.76 -14.22
CA LEU A 14 -52.02 -48.88 -13.65
C LEU A 14 -50.94 -48.67 -14.71
N LEU A 15 -51.14 -49.16 -15.94
CA LEU A 15 -50.22 -48.91 -17.05
C LEU A 15 -50.17 -47.43 -17.43
N ASP A 16 -51.33 -46.77 -17.51
CA ASP A 16 -51.40 -45.32 -17.79
C ASP A 16 -50.70 -44.52 -16.69
N GLN A 17 -50.93 -44.88 -15.42
CA GLN A 17 -50.25 -44.28 -14.28
C GLN A 17 -48.74 -44.51 -14.32
N GLN A 18 -48.28 -45.71 -14.68
CA GLN A 18 -46.86 -46.00 -14.84
C GLN A 18 -46.23 -45.16 -15.96
N GLY A 19 -46.97 -44.95 -17.06
CA GLY A 19 -46.56 -44.04 -18.13
C GLY A 19 -46.37 -42.61 -17.62
N GLN A 20 -47.37 -42.08 -16.90
CA GLN A 20 -47.30 -40.75 -16.29
C GLN A 20 -46.13 -40.61 -15.30
N ILE A 21 -45.87 -41.63 -14.48
CA ILE A 21 -44.74 -41.64 -13.54
C ILE A 21 -43.41 -41.55 -14.31
N ASN A 22 -43.26 -42.32 -15.39
CA ASN A 22 -42.03 -42.32 -16.18
C ASN A 22 -41.81 -40.97 -16.87
N GLU A 23 -42.86 -40.34 -17.40
CA GLU A 23 -42.78 -39.02 -18.01
C GLU A 23 -42.37 -37.94 -17.00
N LEU A 24 -43.01 -37.92 -15.83
CA LEU A 24 -42.68 -36.98 -14.76
C LEU A 24 -41.27 -37.20 -14.22
N ALA A 25 -40.82 -38.45 -14.10
CA ALA A 25 -39.45 -38.76 -13.69
C ALA A 25 -38.43 -38.24 -14.71
N ALA A 26 -38.70 -38.41 -16.01
CA ALA A 26 -37.84 -37.89 -17.06
C ALA A 26 -37.81 -36.35 -17.07
N GLU A 27 -38.94 -35.70 -16.79
CA GLU A 27 -39.02 -34.25 -16.69
C GLU A 27 -38.27 -33.70 -15.46
N ALA A 28 -38.42 -34.34 -14.30
CA ALA A 28 -37.69 -34.00 -13.09
C ALA A 28 -36.17 -34.11 -13.28
N GLU A 29 -35.70 -35.14 -13.99
CA GLU A 29 -34.27 -35.29 -14.29
C GLU A 29 -33.77 -34.20 -15.26
N ARG A 30 -34.57 -33.82 -16.27
CA ARG A 30 -34.23 -32.67 -17.14
C ARG A 30 -34.09 -31.38 -16.34
N PHE A 31 -35.06 -31.04 -15.49
CA PHE A 31 -34.99 -29.83 -14.66
C PHE A 31 -33.79 -29.83 -13.71
N LYS A 32 -33.45 -30.98 -13.14
CA LYS A 32 -32.26 -31.12 -12.29
C LYS A 32 -30.99 -30.83 -13.09
N GLN A 33 -30.86 -31.37 -14.31
CA GLN A 33 -29.70 -31.13 -15.16
C GLN A 33 -29.60 -29.67 -15.58
N ASP A 34 -30.70 -29.04 -15.99
CA ASP A 34 -30.75 -27.61 -16.33
C ASP A 34 -30.37 -26.73 -15.14
N HIS A 35 -30.89 -27.06 -13.95
CA HIS A 35 -30.55 -26.35 -12.71
C HIS A 35 -29.06 -26.48 -12.37
N LEU A 36 -28.49 -27.69 -12.45
CA LEU A 36 -27.05 -27.90 -12.23
C LEU A 36 -26.19 -27.14 -13.25
N GLY A 37 -26.62 -27.12 -14.52
CA GLY A 37 -25.97 -26.34 -15.57
C GLY A 37 -25.96 -24.84 -15.25
N ALA A 38 -27.12 -24.29 -14.86
CA ALA A 38 -27.23 -22.89 -14.46
C ALA A 38 -26.36 -22.56 -13.24
N CYS A 39 -26.35 -23.42 -12.21
CA CYS A 39 -25.49 -23.25 -11.04
C CYS A 39 -24.00 -23.24 -11.40
N LYS A 40 -23.58 -24.12 -12.33
CA LYS A 40 -22.20 -24.15 -12.84
C LYS A 40 -21.85 -22.84 -13.54
N THR A 41 -22.69 -22.36 -14.45
CA THR A 41 -22.46 -21.09 -15.16
C THR A 41 -22.37 -19.90 -14.20
N ILE A 42 -23.25 -19.83 -13.19
CA ILE A 42 -23.22 -18.77 -12.18
C ILE A 42 -21.91 -18.81 -11.38
N ALA A 43 -21.46 -20.00 -10.99
CA ALA A 43 -20.19 -20.16 -10.27
C ALA A 43 -18.98 -19.74 -11.13
N GLU A 44 -18.97 -20.09 -12.42
CA GLU A 44 -17.92 -19.67 -13.36
C GLU A 44 -17.90 -18.14 -13.54
N MET A 45 -19.07 -17.51 -13.69
CA MET A 45 -19.18 -16.04 -13.77
C MET A 45 -18.71 -15.36 -12.49
N HIS A 46 -19.08 -15.90 -11.33
CA HIS A 46 -18.66 -15.38 -10.02
C HIS A 46 -17.14 -15.45 -9.85
N ALA A 47 -16.54 -16.60 -10.20
CA ALA A 47 -15.10 -16.79 -10.15
C ALA A 47 -14.37 -15.83 -11.10
N ALA A 48 -14.87 -15.65 -12.32
CA ALA A 48 -14.30 -14.70 -13.28
C ALA A 48 -14.38 -13.24 -12.79
N ALA A 49 -15.48 -12.86 -12.15
CA ALA A 49 -15.71 -11.48 -11.73
C ALA A 49 -15.02 -11.12 -10.41
N THR A 50 -14.85 -12.09 -9.50
CA THR A 50 -14.30 -11.85 -8.15
C THR A 50 -12.90 -12.43 -7.94
N GLY A 51 -12.43 -13.30 -8.83
CA GLY A 51 -11.19 -14.07 -8.67
C GLY A 51 -11.28 -15.23 -7.67
N ARG A 52 -12.43 -15.43 -7.00
CA ARG A 52 -12.62 -16.50 -6.02
C ARG A 52 -13.06 -17.79 -6.72
N THR A 53 -12.14 -18.73 -6.86
CA THR A 53 -12.42 -20.02 -7.52
C THR A 53 -12.95 -21.06 -6.52
N GLY A 54 -13.93 -21.84 -6.93
CA GLY A 54 -14.46 -22.97 -6.13
C GLY A 54 -15.51 -22.56 -5.08
N GLU A 55 -15.86 -21.27 -5.02
CA GLU A 55 -16.92 -20.73 -4.18
C GLU A 55 -18.07 -20.24 -5.09
N GLY A 56 -19.31 -20.47 -4.68
CA GLY A 56 -20.46 -19.81 -5.29
C GLY A 56 -20.65 -18.39 -4.75
N PRO A 57 -21.48 -17.57 -5.39
CA PRO A 57 -21.85 -16.26 -4.85
C PRO A 57 -22.48 -16.40 -3.47
N VAL A 58 -22.03 -15.57 -2.51
CA VAL A 58 -22.53 -15.60 -1.12
C VAL A 58 -23.88 -14.89 -1.03
N ARG A 59 -23.99 -13.73 -1.69
CA ARG A 59 -25.21 -12.91 -1.71
C ARG A 59 -25.81 -12.82 -3.11
N GLY A 60 -24.97 -12.96 -4.13
CA GLY A 60 -25.29 -12.83 -5.54
C GLY A 60 -24.04 -12.35 -6.27
N VAL A 61 -23.95 -12.58 -7.58
CA VAL A 61 -22.73 -12.22 -8.33
C VAL A 61 -22.49 -10.70 -8.29
N VAL A 62 -23.56 -9.91 -8.38
CA VAL A 62 -23.47 -8.44 -8.42
C VAL A 62 -23.04 -7.88 -7.07
N GLU A 63 -23.65 -8.35 -5.99
CA GLU A 63 -23.35 -7.95 -4.62
C GLU A 63 -21.91 -8.31 -4.25
N ASP A 64 -21.49 -9.53 -4.57
CA ASP A 64 -20.13 -10.00 -4.31
C ASP A 64 -19.07 -9.19 -5.10
N VAL A 65 -19.37 -8.80 -6.35
CA VAL A 65 -18.49 -7.92 -7.14
C VAL A 65 -18.43 -6.51 -6.55
N ALA A 66 -19.55 -5.99 -6.07
CA ALA A 66 -19.59 -4.69 -5.40
C ALA A 66 -18.75 -4.71 -4.10
N ASP A 67 -18.81 -5.80 -3.35
CA ASP A 67 -18.01 -6.00 -2.13
C ASP A 67 -16.50 -6.05 -2.47
N VAL A 68 -16.10 -6.78 -3.52
CA VAL A 68 -14.70 -6.81 -4.00
C VAL A 68 -14.21 -5.43 -4.41
N ARG A 69 -15.03 -4.68 -5.17
CA ARG A 69 -14.68 -3.32 -5.58
C ARG A 69 -14.51 -2.39 -4.38
N THR A 70 -15.41 -2.49 -3.40
CA THR A 70 -15.34 -1.67 -2.18
C THR A 70 -14.08 -1.98 -1.39
N ALA A 71 -13.74 -3.26 -1.24
CA ALA A 71 -12.51 -3.70 -0.59
C ALA A 71 -11.25 -3.20 -1.32
N LEU A 72 -11.24 -3.25 -2.66
CA LEU A 72 -10.15 -2.73 -3.47
C LEU A 72 -9.95 -1.24 -3.26
N LEU A 73 -11.01 -0.44 -3.40
CA LEU A 73 -10.94 1.02 -3.20
C LEU A 73 -10.45 1.38 -1.80
N ARG A 74 -10.89 0.64 -0.78
CA ARG A 74 -10.42 0.83 0.59
C ARG A 74 -8.93 0.51 0.73
N ALA A 75 -8.48 -0.61 0.16
CA ALA A 75 -7.06 -0.99 0.18
C ALA A 75 -6.19 0.04 -0.56
N GLU A 76 -6.66 0.58 -1.68
CA GLU A 76 -6.00 1.67 -2.41
C GLU A 76 -5.89 2.93 -1.55
N GLN A 77 -6.98 3.34 -0.88
CA GLN A 77 -6.97 4.50 0.02
C GLN A 77 -6.03 4.31 1.22
N GLU A 78 -6.05 3.14 1.86
CA GLU A 78 -5.16 2.82 2.98
C GLU A 78 -3.69 2.82 2.53
N ARG A 79 -3.40 2.23 1.36
CA ARG A 79 -2.07 2.24 0.73
C ARG A 79 -1.61 3.66 0.42
N ASP A 80 -2.44 4.46 -0.24
CA ASP A 80 -2.12 5.85 -0.59
C ASP A 80 -1.89 6.70 0.67
N GLY A 81 -2.67 6.47 1.73
CA GLY A 81 -2.46 7.08 3.05
C GLY A 81 -1.09 6.74 3.65
N ALA A 82 -0.71 5.45 3.62
CA ALA A 82 0.61 5.01 4.10
C ALA A 82 1.77 5.60 3.28
N TYR A 83 1.62 5.71 1.96
CA TYR A 83 2.61 6.36 1.10
C TYR A 83 2.76 7.85 1.41
N ARG A 84 1.66 8.54 1.67
CA ARG A 84 1.68 9.95 2.06
C ARG A 84 2.31 10.18 3.42
N GLU A 85 2.00 9.36 4.42
CA GLU A 85 2.65 9.44 5.74
C GLU A 85 4.16 9.20 5.62
N ARG A 86 4.58 8.20 4.83
CA ARG A 86 5.98 7.97 4.49
C ARG A 86 6.61 9.20 3.83
N ALA A 87 5.92 9.85 2.90
CA ALA A 87 6.43 11.05 2.23
C ALA A 87 6.64 12.20 3.23
N HIS A 88 5.73 12.42 4.18
CA HIS A 88 5.90 13.39 5.25
C HIS A 88 7.14 13.11 6.12
N LEU A 89 7.35 11.86 6.52
CA LEU A 89 8.54 11.48 7.30
C LEU A 89 9.82 11.68 6.50
N LEU A 90 9.82 11.32 5.22
CA LEU A 90 10.97 11.55 4.33
C LEU A 90 11.26 13.04 4.12
N ALA A 91 10.23 13.87 3.96
CA ALA A 91 10.38 15.32 3.83
C ALA A 91 10.98 15.95 5.10
N TRP A 92 10.54 15.47 6.28
CA TRP A 92 11.13 15.87 7.56
C TRP A 92 12.59 15.41 7.68
N LEU A 93 12.90 14.15 7.33
CA LEU A 93 14.29 13.66 7.30
C LEU A 93 15.16 14.48 6.33
N ALA A 94 14.65 14.81 5.15
CA ALA A 94 15.36 15.65 4.19
C ALA A 94 15.65 17.06 4.74
N THR A 95 14.83 17.56 5.68
CA THR A 95 15.11 18.83 6.39
C THR A 95 16.31 18.68 7.33
N LEU A 96 16.44 17.54 8.01
CA LEU A 96 17.54 17.28 8.96
C LEU A 96 18.89 17.08 8.28
N TYR A 97 18.87 16.63 7.02
CA TYR A 97 20.04 16.34 6.21
C TYR A 97 20.03 17.19 4.92
N ALA A 98 19.70 18.48 5.04
CA ALA A 98 19.44 19.34 3.88
C ALA A 98 20.60 19.38 2.87
N GLU A 99 21.85 19.35 3.32
CA GLU A 99 23.03 19.33 2.44
C GLU A 99 23.28 17.98 1.76
N HIS A 100 22.58 16.93 2.19
CA HIS A 100 22.73 15.57 1.70
C HIS A 100 21.46 14.99 1.08
N ALA A 101 20.44 15.83 0.88
CA ALA A 101 19.17 15.48 0.27
C ALA A 101 18.98 16.26 -1.03
N VAL A 102 18.71 15.55 -2.13
CA VAL A 102 18.35 16.16 -3.42
C VAL A 102 17.18 15.41 -4.05
N LEU A 103 16.40 16.11 -4.87
CA LEU A 103 15.38 15.51 -5.73
C LEU A 103 15.81 15.58 -7.19
N ALA A 104 15.71 14.46 -7.91
CA ALA A 104 15.89 14.43 -9.35
C ALA A 104 14.68 13.76 -10.03
N PRO A 105 14.38 14.04 -11.30
CA PRO A 105 13.35 13.32 -12.05
C PRO A 105 13.61 11.80 -12.06
N ALA A 106 12.56 11.00 -11.87
CA ALA A 106 12.65 9.55 -11.94
C ALA A 106 12.67 9.07 -13.40
N MET A 107 13.82 8.62 -13.90
CA MET A 107 13.97 8.15 -15.29
C MET A 107 13.57 6.69 -15.51
N ASP A 108 13.37 5.93 -14.45
CA ASP A 108 12.98 4.51 -14.48
C ASP A 108 11.45 4.32 -14.54
N ILE A 109 10.71 5.42 -14.45
CA ILE A 109 9.25 5.46 -14.60
C ILE A 109 8.96 6.25 -15.87
N ASP A 110 8.53 5.55 -16.92
CA ASP A 110 8.02 6.18 -18.13
C ASP A 110 6.62 6.74 -17.84
N ASP A 111 6.55 7.90 -17.20
CA ASP A 111 5.30 8.66 -17.10
C ASP A 111 5.44 10.15 -17.37
N GLU A 112 4.34 10.72 -17.84
CA GLU A 112 4.20 12.16 -18.10
C GLU A 112 3.87 12.94 -16.81
N ASP A 113 3.62 12.24 -15.70
CA ASP A 113 3.08 12.81 -14.45
C ASP A 113 4.17 13.40 -13.54
N GLY A 114 5.45 13.14 -13.84
CA GLY A 114 6.58 13.88 -13.24
C GLY A 114 7.04 13.31 -11.90
N TRP A 115 7.21 12.00 -11.80
CA TRP A 115 7.78 11.39 -10.59
C TRP A 115 9.21 11.86 -10.34
N HIS A 116 9.55 11.93 -9.06
CA HIS A 116 10.89 12.30 -8.61
C HIS A 116 11.48 11.18 -7.75
N LEU A 117 12.80 11.12 -7.71
CA LEU A 117 13.59 10.31 -6.80
C LEU A 117 14.21 11.23 -5.76
N LEU A 118 13.89 10.99 -4.50
CA LEU A 118 14.63 11.56 -3.38
C LEU A 118 15.91 10.75 -3.21
N PHE A 119 17.06 11.39 -3.34
CA PHE A 119 18.35 10.85 -2.95
C PHE A 119 18.77 11.45 -1.63
N LEU A 120 19.05 10.59 -0.66
CA LEU A 120 19.48 10.97 0.68
C LEU A 120 20.76 10.22 1.03
N ASN A 121 21.85 10.95 1.27
CA ASN A 121 23.13 10.37 1.66
C ASN A 121 23.37 10.58 3.16
N VAL A 122 23.33 9.50 3.95
CA VAL A 122 23.55 9.57 5.41
C VAL A 122 24.73 8.67 5.76
N ALA A 123 25.70 9.20 6.49
CA ALA A 123 26.90 8.45 6.89
C ALA A 123 27.61 7.77 5.69
N GLY A 124 27.68 8.46 4.54
CA GLY A 124 28.27 7.93 3.30
C GLY A 124 27.46 6.81 2.62
N ARG A 125 26.22 6.54 3.06
CA ARG A 125 25.33 5.52 2.47
C ARG A 125 24.18 6.21 1.76
N GLN A 126 23.98 5.89 0.49
CA GLN A 126 22.84 6.39 -0.28
C GLN A 126 21.57 5.61 0.07
N LEU A 127 20.47 6.34 0.21
CA LEU A 127 19.11 5.85 0.33
C LEU A 127 18.26 6.58 -0.71
N SER A 128 17.41 5.85 -1.43
CA SER A 128 16.50 6.46 -2.41
C SER A 128 15.05 5.99 -2.31
N TRP A 129 14.15 6.89 -2.67
CA TRP A 129 12.70 6.63 -2.74
C TRP A 129 12.06 7.41 -3.88
N HIS A 130 11.16 6.74 -4.60
CA HIS A 130 10.23 7.41 -5.50
C HIS A 130 9.22 8.24 -4.71
N ILE A 131 9.07 9.50 -5.13
CA ILE A 131 8.15 10.49 -4.61
C ILE A 131 7.08 10.73 -5.67
N SER A 132 5.83 10.49 -5.28
CA SER A 132 4.69 10.72 -6.15
C SER A 132 4.55 12.22 -6.45
N PRO A 133 4.11 12.60 -7.67
CA PRO A 133 3.79 13.99 -8.01
C PRO A 133 2.83 14.66 -7.01
N ARG A 134 1.91 13.88 -6.42
CA ARG A 134 0.93 14.36 -5.43
C ARG A 134 1.57 14.83 -4.12
N ASP A 135 2.75 14.30 -3.80
CA ASP A 135 3.47 14.58 -2.55
C ASP A 135 4.71 15.45 -2.80
N ALA A 136 5.04 15.80 -4.04
CA ALA A 136 6.22 16.57 -4.41
C ALA A 136 6.31 17.92 -3.67
N GLU A 137 5.17 18.58 -3.45
CA GLU A 137 5.09 19.86 -2.70
C GLU A 137 5.58 19.76 -1.25
N LEU A 138 5.59 18.56 -0.65
CA LEU A 138 6.15 18.34 0.70
C LEU A 138 7.67 18.56 0.73
N PHE A 139 8.32 18.49 -0.43
CA PHE A 139 9.77 18.57 -0.58
C PHE A 139 10.24 19.87 -1.23
N LYS A 140 9.40 20.91 -1.29
CA LYS A 140 9.75 22.21 -1.87
C LYS A 140 11.03 22.86 -1.31
N HIS A 141 11.44 22.46 -0.10
CA HIS A 141 12.66 22.93 0.58
C HIS A 141 13.91 22.13 0.20
N VAL A 142 13.74 20.97 -0.45
CA VAL A 142 14.83 20.13 -0.94
C VAL A 142 15.28 20.68 -2.29
N GLU A 143 16.59 20.68 -2.52
CA GLU A 143 17.15 21.12 -3.79
C GLU A 143 16.73 20.16 -4.93
N HIS A 144 16.17 20.72 -6.00
CA HIS A 144 15.89 19.97 -7.23
C HIS A 144 17.09 20.06 -8.17
N VAL A 145 17.59 18.91 -8.58
CA VAL A 145 18.78 18.76 -9.42
C VAL A 145 18.47 17.98 -10.69
N ASP A 146 19.34 18.11 -11.68
CA ASP A 146 19.28 17.31 -12.90
C ASP A 146 19.80 15.87 -12.65
N PHE A 147 19.41 14.92 -13.50
CA PHE A 147 19.85 13.52 -13.40
C PHE A 147 21.38 13.34 -13.54
N ALA A 148 22.08 14.31 -14.14
CA ALA A 148 23.53 14.31 -14.24
C ALA A 148 24.24 14.78 -12.95
N ASP A 149 23.52 15.27 -11.93
CA ASP A 149 24.13 15.64 -10.64
C ASP A 149 24.73 14.39 -9.96
N PRO A 150 26.01 14.41 -9.55
CA PRO A 150 26.64 13.27 -8.89
C PRO A 150 25.92 12.81 -7.61
N ARG A 151 25.21 13.70 -6.91
CA ARG A 151 24.41 13.37 -5.71
C ARG A 151 23.15 12.57 -6.06
N ALA A 152 22.67 12.69 -7.30
CA ALA A 152 21.53 11.96 -7.86
C ALA A 152 21.94 10.71 -8.67
N ALA A 153 23.22 10.33 -8.65
CA ALA A 153 23.69 9.11 -9.27
C ALA A 153 23.32 7.90 -8.40
N TRP A 154 22.38 7.07 -8.88
CA TRP A 154 21.99 5.85 -8.17
C TRP A 154 23.16 4.85 -8.07
N ASP A 155 23.45 4.38 -6.85
CA ASP A 155 24.58 3.46 -6.58
C ASP A 155 24.27 1.98 -6.86
N GLY A 156 23.09 1.66 -7.40
CA GLY A 156 22.68 0.31 -7.79
C GLY A 156 22.08 -0.54 -6.66
N HIS A 157 21.81 0.02 -5.48
CA HIS A 157 21.27 -0.74 -4.36
C HIS A 157 19.84 -1.27 -4.59
N THR A 158 19.58 -2.49 -4.13
CA THR A 158 18.24 -3.06 -4.04
C THR A 158 17.44 -2.49 -2.86
N THR A 159 16.12 -2.71 -2.87
CA THR A 159 15.24 -2.31 -1.75
C THR A 159 15.66 -2.95 -0.42
N ASP A 160 16.06 -4.23 -0.42
CA ASP A 160 16.49 -4.92 0.80
C ASP A 160 17.82 -4.38 1.32
N GLU A 161 18.78 -4.10 0.43
CA GLU A 161 20.05 -3.47 0.81
C GLU A 161 19.85 -2.09 1.42
N LYS A 162 18.95 -1.26 0.85
CA LYS A 162 18.56 0.03 1.44
C LYS A 162 18.08 -0.14 2.88
N TYR A 163 17.14 -1.05 3.12
CA TYR A 163 16.61 -1.26 4.48
C TYR A 163 17.64 -1.87 5.43
N GLN A 164 18.55 -2.70 4.92
CA GLN A 164 19.66 -3.21 5.72
C GLN A 164 20.65 -2.09 6.11
N ARG A 165 20.94 -1.15 5.21
CA ARG A 165 21.76 0.03 5.51
C ARG A 165 21.16 0.87 6.64
N ILE A 166 19.84 1.07 6.63
CA ILE A 166 19.09 1.79 7.68
C ILE A 166 19.20 1.05 9.02
N ARG A 167 18.94 -0.27 9.05
CA ARG A 167 18.99 -1.08 10.29
C ARG A 167 20.37 -1.14 10.94
N THR A 168 21.42 -1.07 10.13
CA THR A 168 22.81 -1.23 10.57
C THR A 168 23.57 0.10 10.61
N MET A 169 22.86 1.23 10.50
CA MET A 169 23.49 2.54 10.51
C MET A 169 24.00 2.87 11.91
N PRO A 170 25.32 3.14 12.10
CA PRO A 170 25.83 3.53 13.39
C PRO A 170 25.26 4.88 13.82
N TRP A 171 24.67 4.95 15.01
CA TRP A 171 24.06 6.18 15.53
C TRP A 171 25.03 7.37 15.55
N GLY A 172 26.31 7.14 15.88
CA GLY A 172 27.33 8.20 15.90
C GLY A 172 27.50 8.87 14.54
N GLU A 173 27.66 8.07 13.48
CA GLU A 173 27.82 8.57 12.11
C GLU A 173 26.55 9.25 11.59
N MET A 174 25.37 8.72 11.96
CA MET A 174 24.09 9.33 11.61
C MET A 174 23.92 10.70 12.28
N ARG A 175 24.22 10.80 13.58
CA ARG A 175 24.16 12.04 14.35
C ARG A 175 25.13 13.08 13.79
N ASP A 176 26.34 12.68 13.48
CA ASP A 176 27.39 13.60 13.01
C ASP A 176 27.12 14.09 11.58
N ALA A 177 26.31 13.36 10.80
CA ALA A 177 25.82 13.77 9.49
C ALA A 177 24.61 14.72 9.54
N LEU A 178 23.99 14.92 10.70
CA LEU A 178 22.94 15.93 10.84
C LEU A 178 23.59 17.30 10.61
N THR A 179 22.99 18.10 9.75
CA THR A 179 23.38 19.51 9.67
C THR A 179 23.09 20.11 11.05
N PRO A 180 24.07 20.68 11.78
CA PRO A 180 23.71 21.55 12.88
C PRO A 180 22.93 22.66 12.21
N ALA A 181 21.62 22.73 12.45
CA ALA A 181 20.76 23.76 11.90
C ALA A 181 21.56 25.06 12.00
N GLY A 182 21.86 25.69 10.84
CA GLY A 182 22.60 26.95 10.80
C GLY A 182 22.06 27.85 11.91
N PRO A 183 22.92 28.70 12.52
CA PRO A 183 22.77 29.19 13.88
C PRO A 183 21.29 29.39 14.19
N ILE A 184 20.78 28.66 15.18
CA ILE A 184 19.50 29.01 15.79
C ILE A 184 19.71 30.46 16.19
N ASN A 185 19.23 31.40 15.36
CA ASN A 185 18.99 32.76 15.77
C ASN A 185 17.86 32.60 16.78
N MET A 186 18.24 32.20 18.01
CA MET A 186 17.60 32.69 19.19
C MET A 186 17.62 34.19 18.96
N LEU A 187 16.42 34.72 18.69
CA LEU A 187 16.14 36.13 18.73
C LEU A 187 17.01 36.70 19.83
N SER A 188 18.00 37.49 19.41
CA SER A 188 18.85 38.20 20.34
C SER A 188 17.88 39.05 21.14
N ASP A 189 17.71 38.72 22.42
CA ASP A 189 17.22 39.70 23.34
C ASP A 189 18.18 40.89 23.23
N ASP A 190 17.59 42.01 22.82
CA ASP A 190 18.12 43.35 23.04
C ASP A 190 18.69 43.40 24.46
N GLU A 191 19.79 44.15 24.65
CA GLU A 191 20.65 44.22 25.85
C GLU A 191 21.94 43.36 25.77
N GLY A 192 23.02 44.00 25.30
CA GLY A 192 24.36 43.43 25.10
C GLY A 192 25.02 42.85 26.35
N VAL A 193 24.72 41.59 26.66
CA VAL A 193 25.49 40.75 27.59
C VAL A 193 26.24 39.67 26.79
N PRO A 194 27.56 39.47 26.99
CA PRO A 194 28.29 38.46 26.24
C PRO A 194 27.83 37.06 26.65
N LEU A 195 27.23 36.32 25.71
CA LEU A 195 26.84 34.92 25.88
C LEU A 195 28.10 34.05 26.04
N CYS A 196 28.20 33.34 27.17
CA CYS A 196 29.18 32.29 27.39
C CYS A 196 28.99 31.16 26.36
N THR A 197 29.94 30.99 25.46
CA THR A 197 30.01 29.82 24.57
C THR A 197 30.61 28.65 25.34
N CYS A 198 29.79 27.84 26.00
CA CYS A 198 30.24 26.57 26.58
C CYS A 198 29.87 25.42 25.62
N THR A 199 30.88 24.72 25.10
CA THR A 199 30.70 23.44 24.39
C THR A 199 30.42 22.32 25.39
N TYR A 200 29.59 21.36 24.99
CA TYR A 200 29.12 20.29 25.86
C TYR A 200 30.28 19.40 26.33
N GLY A 201 30.61 19.43 27.63
CA GLY A 201 31.56 18.50 28.27
C GLY A 201 32.76 19.13 28.98
N GLU A 202 33.01 20.43 28.86
CA GLU A 202 34.13 21.10 29.54
C GLU A 202 33.65 22.12 30.60
N ARG A 203 34.44 22.25 31.67
CA ARG A 203 34.15 23.18 32.78
C ARG A 203 34.51 24.59 32.32
N CYS A 204 33.49 25.43 32.09
CA CYS A 204 33.63 26.75 31.48
C CYS A 204 34.49 27.67 32.39
N PRO A 205 35.63 28.21 31.91
CA PRO A 205 36.60 28.93 32.76
C PRO A 205 36.12 30.30 33.25
N ASN A 206 35.04 30.84 32.70
CA ASN A 206 34.49 32.17 33.02
C ASN A 206 33.13 32.15 33.73
N CYS A 207 32.64 31.00 34.22
CA CYS A 207 31.45 31.01 35.07
C CYS A 207 31.81 31.41 36.51
N PRO A 208 31.09 32.37 37.13
CA PRO A 208 31.26 32.66 38.55
C PRO A 208 30.93 31.42 39.41
N PRO A 209 31.63 31.19 40.52
CA PRO A 209 31.61 29.91 41.23
C PRO A 209 30.33 29.57 42.02
N ASP A 210 29.25 30.36 41.95
CA ASP A 210 28.01 30.08 42.68
C ASP A 210 26.77 30.32 41.82
N SER A 211 26.34 29.27 41.13
CA SER A 211 24.94 29.10 40.75
C SER A 211 24.59 27.61 40.89
N ARG A 212 24.61 27.14 42.13
CA ARG A 212 23.88 25.95 42.57
C ARG A 212 22.91 26.40 43.65
N ASP A 213 21.68 26.68 43.21
CA ASP A 213 20.41 26.15 43.75
C ASP A 213 19.23 26.91 43.12
#